data_AF-A0A2P8D3T4-F1
#
_entry.id   AF-A0A2P8D3T4-F1
#
_cell.length_a   1.000
_cell.length_b   1.000
_cell.length_c   1.000
_cell.angle_alpha   90.00
_cell.angle_beta   90.00
_cell.angle_gamma   90.00
#
_symmetry.space_group_name_H-M   'P 1'
#
loop_
_entity.id
_entity.type
_entity.pdbx_description
1 polymer ?
#
loop_
_entity_poly.entity_id
_entity_poly.type
_entity_poly.pdbx_seq_one_letter_code
_entity_poly.pdbx_strand_id
1 'polypeptide(L)' 'MRPRIAQIRRVDETLCELHAYRRRCGDPVEVIRTTEKIDSWLDERLSLMRERNGYREGRFERTAP' A
#
# COMPACT_ATOMS: atom_id res chain seq x y z
N MET A 1 -4.15 12.00 -19.26
CA MET A 1 -3.41 11.19 -18.26
C MET A 1 -4.36 10.90 -17.10
N ARG A 2 -4.60 9.64 -16.70
CA ARG A 2 -5.53 9.34 -15.59
C ARG A 2 -4.79 9.60 -14.25
N PRO A 3 -5.17 10.62 -13.45
CA PRO A 3 -4.38 11.08 -12.30
C PRO A 3 -4.10 9.97 -11.27
N ARG A 4 -5.11 9.12 -11.00
CA ARG A 4 -4.97 7.97 -10.08
C ARG A 4 -4.00 6.91 -10.56
N ILE A 5 -3.83 6.71 -11.86
CA ILE A 5 -2.84 5.75 -12.39
C ILE A 5 -1.42 6.25 -12.11
N ALA A 6 -1.18 7.55 -12.25
CA ALA A 6 0.13 8.14 -11.95
C ALA A 6 0.46 8.04 -10.45
N GLN A 7 -0.52 8.26 -9.57
CA GLN A 7 -0.35 8.08 -8.12
C GLN A 7 -0.05 6.62 -7.76
N ILE A 8 -0.81 5.66 -8.29
CA ILE A 8 -0.57 4.22 -8.05
C ILE A 8 0.84 3.83 -8.50
N ARG A 9 1.32 4.32 -9.66
CA ARG A 9 2.68 4.05 -10.13
C ARG A 9 3.75 4.56 -9.18
N ARG A 10 3.59 5.77 -8.63
CA ARG A 10 4.52 6.31 -7.63
C ARG A 10 4.54 5.48 -6.35
N VAL A 11 3.38 5.00 -5.92
CA VAL A 11 3.30 4.08 -4.77
C VAL A 11 4.00 2.76 -5.09
N ASP A 12 3.81 2.20 -6.28
CA ASP A 12 4.49 0.98 -6.73
C ASP A 12 6.02 1.15 -6.77
N GLU A 13 6.52 2.30 -7.25
CA GLU A 13 7.94 2.65 -7.25
C GLU A 13 8.49 2.71 -5.82
N THR A 14 7.79 3.41 -4.92
CA THR A 14 8.18 3.55 -3.51
C THR A 14 8.22 2.20 -2.79
N LEU A 15 7.25 1.32 -3.05
CA LEU A 15 7.21 -0.04 -2.50
C LEU A 15 8.39 -0.89 -2.99
N CYS A 16 8.75 -0.77 -4.27
CA CYS A 16 9.93 -1.44 -4.83
C CYS A 16 11.22 -1.01 -4.11
N GLU A 17 11.39 0.29 -3.89
CA GLU A 17 12.56 0.84 -3.21
C GLU A 17 12.65 0.38 -1.75
N LEU A 18 11.54 0.46 -1.00
CA LEU A 18 11.49 0.02 0.40
C LEU A 18 11.74 -1.49 0.53
N HIS A 19 11.19 -2.29 -0.37
CA HIS A 19 11.43 -3.74 -0.37
C HIS A 19 12.91 -4.05 -0.68
N ALA A 20 13.51 -3.35 -1.64
CA ALA A 20 14.92 -3.49 -1.97
C ALA A 20 15.85 -3.01 -0.84
N TYR A 21 15.46 -1.98 -0.10
CA TYR A 21 16.16 -1.51 1.10
C TYR A 21 16.07 -2.55 2.23
N ARG A 22 14.86 -3.01 2.57
CA ARG A 22 14.62 -4.03 3.61
C ARG A 22 15.46 -5.28 3.40
N ARG A 23 15.59 -5.77 2.16
CA ARG A 23 16.38 -6.97 1.84
C ARG A 23 17.89 -6.80 2.05
N ARG A 24 18.39 -5.57 1.98
CA ARG A 24 19.82 -5.25 2.12
C ARG A 24 20.16 -4.71 3.52
N CYS A 25 19.14 -4.34 4.30
CA CYS A 25 19.32 -3.81 5.63
C CYS A 25 19.65 -4.95 6.61
N GLY A 26 20.79 -4.86 7.27
CA GLY A 26 21.22 -5.80 8.31
C GLY A 26 20.81 -5.38 9.73
N ASP A 27 20.28 -4.17 9.92
CA ASP A 27 19.81 -3.68 11.21
C ASP A 27 18.35 -4.14 11.44
N PRO A 28 18.09 -5.00 12.46
CA PRO A 28 16.74 -5.47 12.77
C PRO A 28 15.74 -4.35 13.05
N VAL A 29 16.15 -3.24 13.66
CA VAL A 29 15.27 -2.12 13.99
C VAL A 29 14.82 -1.41 12.72
N GLU A 30 15.75 -1.17 11.79
CA GLU A 30 15.43 -0.58 10.49
C GLU A 30 14.62 -1.51 9.61
N VAL A 31 14.82 -2.83 9.70
CA VAL A 31 13.98 -3.82 9.01
C VAL A 31 12.52 -3.75 9.48
N ILE A 32 12.29 -3.65 10.79
CA ILE A 32 10.94 -3.51 11.36
C ILE A 32 10.30 -2.20 10.88
N ARG A 33 10.99 -1.07 11.06
CA ARG A 33 10.51 0.26 10.61
C ARG A 33 10.20 0.29 9.12
N THR A 34 11.03 -0.36 8.30
CA THR A 34 10.80 -0.44 6.86
C THR A 34 9.59 -1.30 6.53
N THR A 35 9.36 -2.38 7.29
CA THR A 35 8.19 -3.24 7.12
C THR A 35 6.91 -2.47 7.44
N GLU A 36 6.87 -1.71 8.54
CA GLU A 36 5.71 -0.86 8.90
C GLU A 36 5.43 0.22 7.84
N LYS A 37 6.48 0.79 7.25
CA LYS A 37 6.35 1.74 6.13
C LYS A 37 5.77 1.06 4.89
N ILE A 38 6.22 -0.16 4.56
CA ILE A 38 5.69 -0.94 3.43
C ILE A 38 4.20 -1.19 3.63
N ASP A 39 3.78 -1.62 4.83
CA ASP A 39 2.36 -1.85 5.14
C ASP A 39 1.52 -0.57 4.94
N SER A 40 2.01 0.57 5.45
CA SER A 40 1.34 1.87 5.26
C SER A 40 1.17 2.25 3.78
N TRP A 41 2.18 1.98 2.95
CA TRP A 41 2.11 2.22 1.50
C TRP A 41 1.21 1.24 0.77
N LEU A 42 1.11 0.00 1.23
CA LEU A 42 0.16 -0.98 0.70
C LEU A 42 -1.29 -0.55 0.96
N ASP A 43 -1.58 0.00 2.14
CA ASP A 43 -2.89 0.57 2.47
C ASP A 43 -3.24 1.75 1.56
N GLU A 44 -2.31 2.68 1.37
CA GLU A 44 -2.48 3.82 0.45
C GLU A 44 -2.74 3.33 -0.99
N ARG A 45 -1.99 2.34 -1.46
CA ARG A 45 -2.21 1.72 -2.76
C ARG A 45 -3.62 1.14 -2.89
N LEU A 46 -4.08 0.44 -1.85
CA LEU A 46 -5.41 -0.16 -1.80
C LEU A 46 -6.49 0.92 -1.86
N SER A 47 -6.31 2.01 -1.11
CA SER A 47 -7.20 3.18 -1.14
C SER A 47 -7.29 3.78 -2.55
N LEU A 48 -6.16 4.07 -3.19
CA LEU A 48 -6.10 4.59 -4.56
C LEU A 48 -6.75 3.64 -5.58
N MET A 49 -6.60 2.33 -5.41
CA MET A 49 -7.25 1.33 -6.26
C MET A 49 -8.77 1.30 -6.07
N ARG A 50 -9.26 1.33 -4.82
CA ARG A 50 -10.69 1.39 -4.51
C ARG A 50 -11.33 2.63 -5.13
N GLU A 51 -10.69 3.77 -4.90
CA GLU A 51 -11.06 5.04 -5.48
C GLU A 51 -11.12 4.99 -7.01
N ARG A 52 -10.05 4.52 -7.67
CA ARG A 52 -9.98 4.39 -9.14
C ARG A 52 -11.12 3.52 -9.68
N ASN A 53 -11.46 2.45 -8.99
CA ASN A 53 -12.49 1.51 -9.40
C ASN A 53 -13.92 1.96 -9.02
N GLY A 54 -14.07 3.11 -8.33
CA GLY A 54 -15.37 3.61 -7.90
C GLY A 54 -16.04 2.75 -6.83
N TYR A 55 -15.25 1.98 -6.06
CA TYR A 55 -15.78 1.22 -4.93
C TYR A 55 -16.31 2.20 -3.88
N ARG A 56 -17.65 2.35 -3.82
CA ARG A 56 -18.35 2.82 -2.63
C ARG A 56 -18.42 1.65 -1.67
N GLU A 57 -17.95 1.85 -0.46
CA GLU A 57 -17.94 0.85 0.60
C GLU A 57 -19.36 0.33 0.84
N GLY A 58 -19.65 -0.84 0.28
CA GLY A 58 -20.82 -1.63 0.64
C GLY A 58 -20.56 -2.15 2.04
N ARG A 59 -21.27 -1.58 3.01
CA ARG A 59 -21.41 -2.02 4.39
C ARG A 59 -21.25 -3.54 4.48
N PHE A 60 -20.16 -4.02 5.09
CA PHE A 60 -20.05 -5.41 5.51
C PHE A 60 -20.98 -5.63 6.71
N GLU A 61 -22.29 -5.65 6.47
CA GLU A 61 -23.23 -6.26 7.40
C GLU A 61 -22.90 -7.76 7.42
N ARG A 62 -22.09 -8.15 8.42
CA ARG A 62 -22.01 -9.55 8.85
C ARG A 62 -23.39 -9.90 9.39
N THR A 63 -24.25 -10.45 8.55
CA THR A 63 -25.37 -11.28 9.00
C THR A 63 -24.76 -12.57 9.53
N ALA A 64 -24.56 -12.62 10.84
CA ALA A 64 -24.40 -13.90 11.54
C ALA A 64 -25.80 -14.53 11.70
N PRO A 65 -25.96 -15.84 11.44
CA PRO A 65 -27.17 -16.58 11.78
C PRO A 65 -27.35 -16.74 13.30
#